data_AF-A0A7C4UC47-F1
#
_entry.id   AF-A0A7C4UC47-F1
#
_cell.length_a   1.000
_cell.length_b   1.000
_cell.length_c   1.000
_cell.angle_alpha   90.00
_cell.angle_beta   90.00
_cell.angle_gamma   90.00
#
_symmetry.space_group_name_H-M   'P 1'
#
loop_
_entity.id
_entity.type
_entity.pdbx_description
1 polymer ?
#
loop_
_entity_poly.entity_id
_entity_poly.type
_entity_poly.pdbx_seq_one_letter_code
_entity_poly.pdbx_strand_id
1 'polypeptide(L)'
;ESELFGHEKGSFTSAIKQRIGKFESANGGTLFLDEIGDMSANAQAKVLRALQEGKITRVGADKDISVDVRVIAATNKDLLKEVEAKNFRLDLYHRLSVILIHVPSLNDRRDDIPLLVDKFLQDICNEYGIAQKPIADEAIKLLQEYNWTGNIRELRNVVERLVILSGKTITADDIRSYVMPK
;
A
#
# COMPACT_ATOMS: atom_id res chain seq x y z
N GLU A 1 10.39 11.76 7.87
CA GLU A 1 11.84 11.66 8.22
C GLU A 1 12.10 11.07 9.60
N SER A 2 11.61 11.71 10.66
CA SER A 2 11.78 11.25 12.05
C SER A 2 11.33 9.80 12.27
N GLU A 3 10.28 9.34 11.59
CA GLU A 3 9.84 7.94 11.69
C GLU A 3 10.82 6.95 11.03
N LEU A 4 11.36 7.29 9.87
CA LEU A 4 12.25 6.40 9.10
C LEU A 4 13.64 6.29 9.73
N PHE A 5 14.21 7.43 10.12
CA PHE A 5 15.61 7.50 10.58
C PHE A 5 15.74 7.67 12.10
N GLY A 6 14.64 7.92 12.80
CA GLY A 6 14.68 8.24 14.22
C GLY A 6 15.14 9.68 14.46
N HIS A 7 15.14 10.07 15.73
CA HIS A 7 15.60 11.40 16.14
C HIS A 7 16.21 11.37 17.53
N GLU A 8 17.13 12.31 17.78
CA GLU A 8 17.69 12.55 19.10
C GLU A 8 16.82 13.51 19.91
N LYS A 9 16.94 13.46 21.24
CA LYS A 9 16.24 14.40 22.11
C LYS A 9 16.66 15.83 21.78
N GLY A 10 15.68 16.72 21.59
CA GLY A 10 15.92 18.13 21.29
C GLY A 10 16.18 18.46 19.82
N SER A 11 16.08 17.50 18.90
CA SER A 11 16.31 17.74 17.46
C SER A 11 15.25 18.65 16.81
N PHE A 12 14.07 18.80 17.42
CA PHE A 12 13.00 19.74 17.04
C PHE A 12 12.11 20.01 18.26
N THR A 13 11.21 20.99 18.17
CA THR A 13 10.41 21.51 19.30
C THR A 13 9.63 20.44 20.08
N SER A 14 9.17 19.39 19.40
CA SER A 14 8.44 18.27 20.02
C SER A 14 9.29 17.02 20.32
N ALA A 15 10.61 17.09 20.16
CA ALA A 15 11.53 15.96 20.38
C ALA A 15 11.88 15.77 21.87
N ILE A 16 10.89 15.36 22.67
CA ILE A 16 11.03 15.23 24.14
C ILE A 16 11.94 14.06 24.55
N LYS A 17 12.01 13.01 23.72
CA LYS A 17 12.81 11.80 23.95
C LYS A 17 13.46 11.34 22.63
N GLN A 18 14.54 10.58 22.75
CA GLN A 18 15.13 9.88 21.61
C GLN A 18 14.16 8.82 21.08
N ARG A 19 14.07 8.66 19.75
CA ARG A 19 13.26 7.63 19.09
C ARG A 19 14.07 6.89 18.04
N ILE A 20 13.98 5.56 18.07
CA ILE A 20 14.59 4.67 17.07
C ILE A 20 13.76 4.73 15.77
N GLY A 21 14.44 4.82 14.64
CA GLY A 21 13.82 4.85 13.31
C GLY A 21 13.52 3.47 12.75
N LYS A 22 12.66 3.40 11.73
CA LYS A 22 12.32 2.16 11.03
C LYS A 22 13.51 1.44 10.41
N PHE A 23 14.49 2.15 9.85
CA PHE A 23 15.70 1.52 9.31
C PHE A 23 16.51 0.80 10.40
N GLU A 24 16.67 1.43 11.55
CA GLU A 24 17.39 0.83 12.69
C GLU A 24 16.60 -0.35 13.27
N SER A 25 15.27 -0.23 13.38
CA SER A 25 14.40 -1.32 13.85
C SER A 25 14.35 -2.51 12.89
N ALA A 26 14.57 -2.29 11.59
CA ALA A 26 14.54 -3.34 10.56
C ALA A 26 15.92 -3.97 10.29
N ASN A 27 16.93 -3.64 11.09
CA ASN A 27 18.28 -4.18 10.94
C ASN A 27 18.28 -5.72 11.03
N GLY A 28 18.93 -6.38 10.06
CA GLY A 28 18.90 -7.83 9.86
C GLY A 28 17.63 -8.36 9.20
N GLY A 29 16.73 -7.48 8.74
CA GLY A 29 15.40 -7.82 8.23
C GLY A 29 15.05 -7.14 6.91
N THR A 30 13.75 -6.89 6.71
CA THR A 30 13.22 -6.24 5.51
C THR A 30 12.38 -5.02 5.90
N LEU A 31 12.59 -3.91 5.20
CA LEU A 31 11.82 -2.69 5.32
C LEU A 31 10.97 -2.48 4.07
N PHE A 32 9.66 -2.41 4.25
CA PHE A 32 8.72 -2.01 3.20
C PHE A 32 8.48 -0.50 3.25
N LEU A 33 8.71 0.17 2.13
CA LEU A 33 8.50 1.61 1.95
C LEU A 33 7.32 1.81 1.00
N ASP A 34 6.16 2.10 1.56
CA ASP A 34 4.97 2.43 0.79
C ASP A 34 5.00 3.90 0.35
N GLU A 35 4.44 4.18 -0.83
CA GLU A 35 4.39 5.50 -1.46
C GLU A 35 5.72 6.28 -1.46
N ILE A 36 6.81 5.63 -1.90
CA ILE A 36 8.15 6.25 -1.94
C ILE A 36 8.20 7.54 -2.78
N GLY A 37 7.30 7.68 -3.77
CA GLY A 37 7.16 8.88 -4.61
C GLY A 37 6.67 10.14 -3.88
N ASP A 38 6.22 10.04 -2.62
CA ASP A 38 5.81 11.18 -1.79
C ASP A 38 6.91 11.62 -0.79
N MET A 39 8.09 11.00 -0.82
CA MET A 39 9.16 11.34 0.10
C MET A 39 9.76 12.72 -0.19
N SER A 40 10.06 13.48 0.87
CA SER A 40 10.83 14.74 0.75
C SER A 40 12.22 14.47 0.15
N ALA A 41 12.79 15.46 -0.54
CA ALA A 41 14.14 15.35 -1.13
C ALA A 41 15.23 14.98 -0.10
N ASN A 42 15.12 15.50 1.13
CA ASN A 42 16.03 15.19 2.22
C ASN A 42 15.85 13.74 2.73
N ALA A 43 14.61 13.24 2.81
CA ALA A 43 14.37 11.83 3.10
C ALA A 43 14.92 10.91 2.00
N GLN A 44 14.73 11.28 0.72
CA GLN A 44 15.28 10.55 -0.43
C GLN A 44 16.81 10.46 -0.36
N ALA A 45 17.50 11.55 -0.03
CA ALA A 45 18.95 11.56 0.13
C ALA A 45 19.44 10.60 1.23
N LYS A 46 18.72 10.55 2.36
CA LYS A 46 19.05 9.62 3.46
C LYS A 46 18.73 8.17 3.12
N VAL A 47 17.65 7.89 2.39
CA VAL A 47 17.35 6.53 1.89
C VAL A 47 18.44 6.09 0.92
N LEU A 48 18.84 6.95 -0.01
CA LEU A 48 19.93 6.66 -0.94
C LEU A 48 21.21 6.29 -0.20
N ARG A 49 21.58 7.07 0.82
CA ARG A 49 22.74 6.79 1.68
C ARG A 49 22.61 5.43 2.39
N ALA A 50 21.43 5.11 2.92
CA ALA A 50 21.16 3.81 3.53
C ALA A 50 21.36 2.66 2.53
N LEU A 51 20.87 2.81 1.30
CA LEU A 51 20.97 1.80 0.25
C LEU A 51 22.38 1.65 -0.35
N GLN A 52 23.18 2.72 -0.37
CA GLN A 52 24.53 2.74 -0.94
C GLN A 52 25.60 2.34 0.09
N GLU A 53 25.56 2.94 1.27
CA GLU A 53 26.60 2.81 2.30
C GLU A 53 26.24 1.83 3.41
N GLY A 54 24.98 1.37 3.51
CA GLY A 54 24.51 0.59 4.65
C GLY A 54 24.55 1.40 5.95
N LYS A 55 24.39 2.73 5.86
CA LYS A 55 24.49 3.65 7.00
C LYS A 55 23.35 4.63 7.03
N ILE A 56 22.87 4.92 8.24
CA ILE A 56 21.87 5.95 8.51
C ILE A 56 22.36 6.91 9.59
N THR A 57 21.74 8.08 9.63
CA THR A 57 21.98 9.08 10.67
C THR A 57 20.63 9.57 11.21
N ARG A 58 20.48 9.58 12.54
CA ARG A 58 19.26 10.10 13.18
C ARG A 58 19.12 11.60 12.91
N VAL A 59 17.89 12.10 12.95
CA VAL A 59 17.65 13.53 12.84
C VAL A 59 18.26 14.25 14.07
N GLY A 60 19.15 15.21 13.82
CA GLY A 60 19.86 15.96 14.87
C GLY A 60 21.07 15.24 15.47
N ALA A 61 21.49 14.10 14.91
CA ALA A 61 22.73 13.43 15.27
C ALA A 61 23.76 13.55 14.14
N ASP A 62 25.05 13.50 14.50
CA ASP A 62 26.15 13.37 13.53
C ASP A 62 26.73 11.95 13.49
N LYS A 63 26.25 11.06 14.37
CA LYS A 63 26.75 9.70 14.47
C LYS A 63 26.09 8.79 13.43
N ASP A 64 26.91 8.19 12.58
CA ASP A 64 26.47 7.15 11.67
C ASP A 64 26.19 5.83 12.41
N ILE A 65 25.12 5.16 11.98
CA ILE A 65 24.68 3.85 12.45
C ILE A 65 24.70 2.90 11.26
N SER A 66 25.47 1.82 11.35
CA SER A 66 25.49 0.79 10.32
C SER A 66 24.23 -0.06 10.39
N VAL A 67 23.60 -0.32 9.25
CA VAL A 67 22.38 -1.10 9.11
C VAL A 67 22.49 -2.06 7.93
N ASP A 68 22.01 -3.28 8.11
CA ASP A 68 21.83 -4.28 7.07
C ASP A 68 20.33 -4.51 6.90
N VAL A 69 19.75 -3.95 5.84
CA VAL A 69 18.29 -3.94 5.64
C VAL A 69 17.98 -4.22 4.17
N ARG A 70 17.17 -5.24 3.91
CA ARG A 70 16.57 -5.44 2.60
C ARG A 70 15.43 -4.43 2.42
N VAL A 71 15.43 -3.67 1.33
CA VAL A 71 14.37 -2.69 1.05
C VAL A 71 13.45 -3.20 -0.05
N ILE A 72 12.14 -3.09 0.18
CA ILE A 72 11.08 -3.25 -0.82
C ILE A 72 10.34 -1.93 -0.87
N ALA A 73 10.22 -1.31 -2.04
CA ALA A 73 9.51 -0.06 -2.20
C ALA A 73 8.29 -0.24 -3.12
N ALA A 74 7.23 0.51 -2.83
CA ALA A 74 6.03 0.61 -3.66
C ALA A 74 5.66 2.08 -3.87
N THR A 75 4.99 2.36 -4.99
CA THR A 75 4.40 3.67 -5.26
C THR A 75 3.34 3.56 -6.33
N ASN A 76 2.33 4.42 -6.24
CA ASN A 76 1.34 4.61 -7.29
C ASN A 76 1.77 5.63 -8.38
N LYS A 77 2.89 6.35 -8.16
CA LYS A 77 3.38 7.38 -9.08
C LYS A 77 4.31 6.82 -10.13
N ASP A 78 4.33 7.47 -11.28
CA ASP A 78 5.35 7.26 -12.30
C ASP A 78 6.64 7.99 -11.86
N LEU A 79 7.58 7.24 -11.29
CA LEU A 79 8.83 7.80 -10.78
C LEU A 79 9.67 8.48 -11.85
N LEU A 80 9.60 8.05 -13.12
CA LEU A 80 10.35 8.70 -14.20
C LEU A 80 9.81 10.12 -14.45
N LYS A 81 8.48 10.28 -14.45
CA LYS A 81 7.86 11.62 -14.53
C LYS A 81 8.17 12.48 -13.31
N GLU A 82 8.19 11.90 -12.11
CA GLU A 82 8.58 12.63 -10.90
C GLU A 82 10.06 13.06 -10.92
N VAL A 83 10.93 12.28 -11.57
CA VAL A 83 12.32 12.68 -11.82
C VAL A 83 12.40 13.85 -12.80
N GLU A 84 11.66 13.81 -13.90
CA GLU A 84 11.58 14.93 -14.86
C GLU A 84 11.06 16.22 -14.20
N ALA A 85 10.09 16.07 -13.28
CA ALA A 85 9.54 17.17 -12.48
C ALA A 85 10.47 17.62 -11.33
N LYS A 86 11.64 16.98 -11.13
CA LYS A 86 12.59 17.22 -10.02
C LYS A 86 12.02 16.96 -8.62
N ASN A 87 10.94 16.22 -8.52
CA ASN A 87 10.35 15.78 -7.25
C ASN A 87 11.00 14.50 -6.73
N PHE A 88 11.63 13.72 -7.62
CA PHE A 88 12.33 12.49 -7.27
C PHE A 88 13.75 12.48 -7.79
N ARG A 89 14.69 11.89 -7.03
CA ARG A 89 16.08 11.82 -7.46
C ARG A 89 16.33 10.65 -8.41
N LEU A 90 17.00 10.94 -9.53
CA LEU A 90 17.37 9.94 -10.53
C LEU A 90 18.29 8.84 -9.97
N ASP A 91 19.22 9.20 -9.08
CA ASP A 91 20.14 8.24 -8.45
C ASP A 91 19.41 7.22 -7.55
N LEU A 92 18.43 7.69 -6.77
CA LEU A 92 17.58 6.82 -5.97
C LEU A 92 16.69 5.93 -6.84
N TYR A 93 16.13 6.47 -7.93
CA TYR A 93 15.35 5.68 -8.88
C TYR A 93 16.17 4.50 -9.42
N HIS A 94 17.39 4.74 -9.89
CA HIS A 94 18.25 3.66 -10.40
C HIS A 94 18.61 2.62 -9.33
N ARG A 95 18.72 3.01 -8.06
CA ARG A 95 19.01 2.08 -6.97
C ARG A 95 17.81 1.22 -6.58
N LEU A 96 16.59 1.74 -6.70
CA LEU A 96 15.36 1.02 -6.40
C LEU A 96 14.91 0.13 -7.58
N SER A 97 15.04 0.63 -8.80
CA SER A 97 14.51 0.03 -10.03
C SER A 97 15.36 -1.11 -10.60
N VAL A 98 16.12 -1.80 -9.75
CA VAL A 98 16.92 -2.98 -10.16
C VAL A 98 16.01 -4.15 -10.50
N ILE A 99 14.96 -4.36 -9.70
CA ILE A 99 13.92 -5.37 -9.95
C ILE A 99 12.58 -4.65 -9.85
N LEU A 100 11.86 -4.56 -10.97
CA LEU A 100 10.54 -3.95 -11.05
C LEU A 100 9.47 -5.04 -11.08
N ILE A 101 8.50 -4.93 -10.18
CA ILE A 101 7.31 -5.79 -10.15
C ILE A 101 6.10 -4.90 -10.44
N HIS A 102 5.50 -5.09 -11.60
CA HIS A 102 4.26 -4.39 -11.95
C HIS A 102 3.06 -5.17 -11.42
N VAL A 103 2.26 -4.53 -10.57
CA VAL A 103 1.01 -5.11 -10.06
C VAL A 103 -0.14 -4.62 -10.94
N PRO A 104 -0.81 -5.51 -11.71
CA PRO A 104 -1.88 -5.10 -12.61
C PRO A 104 -3.11 -4.60 -11.83
N SER A 105 -3.86 -3.69 -12.44
CA SER A 105 -5.14 -3.27 -11.90
C SER A 105 -6.11 -4.44 -11.89
N LEU A 106 -7.13 -4.41 -11.02
CA LEU A 106 -8.18 -5.41 -10.98
C LEU A 106 -8.95 -5.47 -12.32
N ASN A 107 -9.03 -4.36 -13.05
CA ASN A 107 -9.65 -4.31 -14.37
C ASN A 107 -8.91 -5.17 -15.41
N ASP A 108 -7.60 -5.38 -15.25
CA ASP A 108 -6.78 -6.20 -16.16
C ASP A 108 -6.80 -7.69 -15.78
N ARG A 109 -7.42 -8.04 -14.64
CA ARG A 109 -7.53 -9.40 -14.10
C ARG A 109 -8.94 -9.70 -13.58
N ARG A 110 -9.95 -9.37 -14.38
CA ARG A 110 -11.38 -9.55 -14.01
C ARG A 110 -11.77 -11.00 -13.74
N ASP A 111 -11.01 -11.96 -14.24
CA ASP A 111 -11.21 -13.38 -13.99
C ASP A 111 -10.89 -13.79 -12.54
N ASP A 112 -10.13 -12.96 -11.79
CA ASP A 112 -9.85 -13.19 -10.36
C ASP A 112 -11.02 -12.76 -9.46
N ILE A 113 -11.94 -11.94 -9.96
CA ILE A 113 -13.04 -11.34 -9.17
C ILE A 113 -13.91 -12.40 -8.46
N PRO A 114 -14.36 -13.50 -9.11
CA PRO A 114 -15.18 -14.51 -8.43
C PRO A 114 -14.49 -15.10 -7.20
N LEU A 115 -13.19 -15.41 -7.31
CA LEU A 115 -12.40 -15.97 -6.21
C LEU A 115 -12.19 -14.96 -5.08
N LEU A 116 -11.92 -13.70 -5.44
CA LEU A 116 -11.77 -12.62 -4.47
C LEU A 116 -13.08 -12.33 -3.73
N VAL A 117 -14.21 -12.32 -4.43
CA VAL A 117 -15.53 -12.11 -3.84
C VAL A 117 -15.88 -13.23 -2.88
N ASP A 118 -15.67 -14.49 -3.25
CA ASP A 118 -15.91 -15.62 -2.36
C ASP A 118 -15.08 -15.51 -1.08
N LYS A 119 -13.78 -15.18 -1.23
CA LYS A 119 -12.90 -14.97 -0.08
C LYS A 119 -13.37 -13.83 0.83
N PHE A 120 -13.75 -12.68 0.26
CA PHE A 120 -14.24 -11.56 1.04
C PHE A 120 -15.59 -11.84 1.69
N LEU A 121 -16.51 -12.53 1.01
CA LEU A 121 -17.77 -12.98 1.60
C LEU A 121 -17.52 -13.86 2.82
N GLN A 122 -16.62 -14.83 2.71
CA GLN A 122 -16.24 -15.69 3.81
C GLN A 122 -15.68 -14.89 4.98
N ASP A 123 -14.70 -14.00 4.73
CA ASP A 123 -14.05 -13.21 5.78
C ASP A 123 -15.04 -12.26 6.48
N ILE A 124 -15.84 -11.53 5.72
CA ILE A 124 -16.80 -10.55 6.25
C ILE A 124 -17.94 -11.25 7.02
N CYS A 125 -18.48 -12.35 6.49
CA CYS A 125 -19.53 -13.10 7.18
C CYS A 125 -19.01 -13.71 8.49
N ASN A 126 -17.77 -14.19 8.52
CA ASN A 126 -17.12 -14.68 9.74
C ASN A 126 -16.90 -13.55 10.76
N GLU A 127 -16.42 -12.38 10.33
CA GLU A 127 -16.24 -11.20 11.17
C GLU A 127 -17.58 -10.75 11.81
N TYR A 128 -18.69 -10.84 11.07
CA TYR A 128 -20.02 -10.48 11.56
C TYR A 128 -20.76 -11.61 12.28
N GLY A 129 -20.22 -12.83 12.31
CA GLY A 129 -20.87 -13.98 12.93
C GLY A 129 -22.18 -14.40 12.23
N ILE A 130 -22.29 -14.18 10.93
CA ILE A 130 -23.46 -14.57 10.12
C ILE A 130 -23.08 -15.67 9.12
N ALA A 131 -24.08 -16.43 8.66
CA ALA A 131 -23.87 -17.42 7.61
C ALA A 131 -23.47 -16.74 6.29
N GLN A 132 -22.55 -17.37 5.56
CA GLN A 132 -22.13 -16.90 4.23
C GLN A 132 -23.35 -16.82 3.30
N LYS A 133 -23.55 -15.67 2.67
CA LYS A 133 -24.62 -15.46 1.70
C LYS A 133 -24.17 -15.98 0.32
N PRO A 134 -24.94 -16.86 -0.34
CA PRO A 134 -24.67 -17.19 -1.73
C PRO A 134 -24.84 -15.95 -2.61
N ILE A 135 -24.03 -15.87 -3.66
CA ILE A 135 -24.11 -14.85 -4.70
C ILE A 135 -24.49 -15.52 -6.02
N ALA A 136 -25.43 -14.91 -6.75
CA ALA A 136 -25.87 -15.41 -8.05
C ALA A 136 -24.79 -15.21 -9.13
N ASP A 137 -24.71 -16.11 -10.09
CA ASP A 137 -23.73 -16.04 -11.19
C ASP A 137 -23.89 -14.75 -12.01
N GLU A 138 -25.12 -14.27 -12.21
CA GLU A 138 -25.40 -13.00 -12.89
C GLU A 138 -24.88 -11.80 -12.10
N ALA A 139 -24.89 -11.88 -10.76
CA ALA A 139 -24.33 -10.82 -9.92
C ALA A 139 -22.79 -10.77 -10.05
N ILE A 140 -22.14 -11.93 -10.08
CA ILE A 140 -20.69 -12.03 -10.33
C ILE A 140 -20.32 -11.44 -11.69
N LYS A 141 -21.07 -11.77 -12.75
CA LYS A 141 -20.83 -11.20 -14.10
C LYS A 141 -20.90 -9.68 -14.08
N LEU A 142 -21.89 -9.10 -13.42
CA LEU A 142 -21.98 -7.64 -13.28
C LEU A 142 -20.80 -7.03 -12.52
N LEU A 143 -20.31 -7.70 -11.47
CA LEU A 143 -19.09 -7.28 -10.77
C LEU A 143 -17.85 -7.36 -11.67
N GLN A 144 -17.77 -8.33 -12.58
CA GLN A 144 -16.69 -8.44 -13.56
C GLN A 144 -16.76 -7.36 -14.65
N GLU A 145 -17.94 -6.85 -14.97
CA GLU A 145 -18.13 -5.78 -15.95
C GLU A 145 -17.79 -4.39 -15.37
N TYR A 146 -17.94 -4.22 -14.05
CA TYR A 146 -17.68 -2.96 -13.35
C TYR A 146 -16.23 -2.46 -13.47
N ASN A 147 -16.06 -1.14 -13.46
CA ASN A 147 -14.75 -0.50 -13.50
C ASN A 147 -14.21 -0.24 -12.09
N TRP A 148 -13.21 -1.02 -11.69
CA TRP A 148 -12.66 -1.01 -10.33
C TRP A 148 -11.54 0.02 -10.15
N THR A 149 -11.88 1.30 -10.07
CA THR A 149 -10.91 2.38 -9.85
C THR A 149 -10.17 2.24 -8.51
N GLY A 150 -10.86 1.79 -7.46
CA GLY A 150 -10.26 1.53 -6.15
C GLY A 150 -9.77 0.08 -5.97
N ASN A 151 -9.75 -0.71 -7.04
CA ASN A 151 -9.23 -2.08 -7.08
C ASN A 151 -9.79 -2.95 -5.94
N ILE A 152 -8.91 -3.69 -5.26
CA ILE A 152 -9.24 -4.63 -4.19
C ILE A 152 -9.94 -3.94 -3.01
N ARG A 153 -9.57 -2.70 -2.69
CA ARG A 153 -10.19 -1.94 -1.58
C ARG A 153 -11.64 -1.61 -1.87
N GLU A 154 -11.93 -1.17 -3.10
CA GLU A 154 -13.30 -0.92 -3.55
C GLU A 154 -14.11 -2.22 -3.60
N LEU A 155 -13.55 -3.29 -4.16
CA LEU A 155 -14.20 -4.60 -4.21
C LEU A 155 -14.60 -5.10 -2.81
N ARG A 156 -13.69 -5.06 -1.83
CA ARG A 156 -14.00 -5.47 -0.45
C ARG A 156 -15.14 -4.64 0.14
N ASN A 157 -15.11 -3.32 -0.03
CA ASN A 157 -16.17 -2.43 0.48
C ASN A 157 -17.52 -2.69 -0.19
N VAL A 158 -17.52 -2.99 -1.49
CA VAL A 158 -18.72 -3.36 -2.23
C VAL A 158 -19.28 -4.69 -1.72
N VAL A 159 -18.44 -5.70 -1.53
CA VAL A 159 -18.86 -7.00 -0.97
C VAL A 159 -19.43 -6.82 0.43
N GLU A 160 -18.79 -6.02 1.29
CA GLU A 160 -19.28 -5.70 2.64
C GLU A 160 -20.66 -5.04 2.59
N ARG A 161 -20.85 -4.06 1.69
CA ARG A 161 -22.15 -3.42 1.46
C ARG A 161 -23.23 -4.43 1.02
N LEU A 162 -22.91 -5.34 0.11
CA LEU A 162 -23.85 -6.37 -0.37
C LEU A 162 -24.21 -7.35 0.76
N VAL A 163 -23.25 -7.73 1.61
CA VAL A 163 -23.52 -8.55 2.78
C VAL A 163 -24.52 -7.88 3.73
N ILE A 164 -24.45 -6.56 3.91
CA ILE A 164 -25.35 -5.82 4.81
C ILE A 164 -26.73 -5.58 4.17
N LEU A 165 -26.78 -5.15 2.91
CA LEU A 165 -28.00 -4.64 2.28
C LEU A 165 -28.83 -5.72 1.57
N SER A 166 -28.20 -6.79 1.08
CA SER A 166 -28.90 -7.84 0.35
C SER A 166 -29.63 -8.80 1.28
N GLY A 167 -30.60 -9.53 0.73
CA GLY A 167 -31.38 -10.54 1.46
C GLY A 167 -30.57 -11.81 1.76
N LYS A 168 -31.22 -12.98 1.61
CA LYS A 168 -30.57 -14.29 1.81
C LYS A 168 -29.53 -14.62 0.73
N THR A 169 -29.71 -14.06 -0.46
CA THR A 169 -28.86 -14.29 -1.64
C THR A 169 -28.56 -12.93 -2.26
N ILE A 170 -27.32 -12.72 -2.69
CA ILE A 170 -26.92 -11.51 -3.42
C ILE A 170 -27.26 -11.71 -4.90
N THR A 171 -28.12 -10.85 -5.43
CA THR A 171 -28.68 -10.94 -6.78
C THR A 171 -28.13 -9.87 -7.72
N ALA A 172 -28.39 -10.00 -9.02
CA ALA A 172 -28.03 -8.97 -10.00
C ALA A 172 -28.67 -7.60 -9.71
N ASP A 173 -29.88 -7.59 -9.15
CA ASP A 173 -30.59 -6.36 -8.81
C ASP A 173 -29.95 -5.64 -7.63
N ASP A 174 -29.35 -6.37 -6.69
CA ASP A 174 -28.54 -5.80 -5.61
C ASP A 174 -27.32 -5.08 -6.18
N ILE A 175 -26.64 -5.65 -7.17
CA ILE A 175 -25.49 -5.02 -7.83
C ILE A 175 -25.92 -3.72 -8.52
N ARG A 176 -27.02 -3.75 -9.27
CA ARG A 176 -27.56 -2.55 -9.94
C ARG A 176 -27.99 -1.47 -8.96
N SER A 177 -28.50 -1.85 -7.79
CA SER A 177 -29.04 -0.92 -6.80
C SER A 177 -27.96 -0.29 -5.92
N TYR A 178 -26.89 -1.04 -5.60
CA TYR A 178 -25.92 -0.66 -4.56
C TYR A 178 -24.49 -0.48 -5.04
N VAL A 179 -24.16 -0.89 -6.27
CA VAL A 179 -22.79 -0.84 -6.80
C VAL A 179 -22.69 0.07 -8.03
N MET A 180 -23.59 -0.12 -8.99
CA MET A 180 -23.56 0.62 -10.23
C MET A 180 -23.99 2.09 -10.01
N PRO A 181 -23.27 3.08 -10.55
CA PRO A 181 -23.74 4.46 -10.56
C PRO A 181 -25.07 4.54 -11.34
N LYS A 182 -25.99 5.39 -10.83
CA LYS A 182 -27.23 5.72 -11.52
C LYS A 182 -27.00 6.69 -12.67
#